data_AF-A0A5C7P983-F1
#
_entry.id   AF-A0A5C7P983-F1
#
_cell.length_a   1.000
_cell.length_b   1.000
_cell.length_c   1.000
_cell.angle_alpha   90.00
_cell.angle_beta   90.00
_cell.angle_gamma   90.00
#
_symmetry.space_group_name_H-M   'P 1'
#
loop_
_entity.id
_entity.type
_entity.pdbx_description
1 polymer ?
#
loop_
_entity_poly.entity_id
_entity_poly.type
_entity_poly.pdbx_seq_one_letter_code
_entity_poly.pdbx_strand_id
1 'polypeptide(L)'
;MDYVYGDPRLPERFWNKVAVQENGCWLWTGAKCPLGYGKFRLSNPRKLVFPHVHAFQVLVGEVLPGLELDHLCRCPSCVNPGHLDPVTHQVNMQRSAPATKAHCANGHEYTPENTYMEGNKRHCRACRLKKIACLDCGTVLYAAGMARHRKRLHLAALI
;
A
#
# COMPACT_ATOMS: atom_id res chain seq x y z
N MET A 1 -10.99 -25.86 6.38
CA MET A 1 -9.89 -25.79 5.40
C MET A 1 -8.65 -26.14 6.16
N ASP A 2 -8.09 -27.30 5.87
CA ASP A 2 -7.21 -28.01 6.80
C ASP A 2 -5.74 -27.81 6.39
N TYR A 3 -5.26 -26.58 6.52
CA TYR A 3 -3.84 -26.26 6.39
C TYR A 3 -3.33 -25.63 7.69
N VAL A 4 -2.07 -25.90 8.01
CA VAL A 4 -1.41 -25.41 9.22
C VAL A 4 -0.02 -24.86 8.89
N TYR A 5 0.57 -24.11 9.82
CA TYR A 5 1.98 -23.74 9.70
C TYR A 5 2.84 -25.00 9.67
N GLY A 6 3.81 -25.07 8.76
CA GLY A 6 4.65 -26.27 8.60
C GLY A 6 4.02 -27.40 7.79
N ASP A 7 2.90 -27.15 7.09
CA ASP A 7 2.24 -28.15 6.25
C ASP A 7 3.22 -28.80 5.24
N PRO A 8 3.27 -30.14 5.18
CA PRO A 8 4.27 -30.88 4.39
C PRO A 8 4.12 -30.71 2.88
N ARG A 9 2.99 -30.17 2.38
CA ARG A 9 2.81 -29.86 0.97
C ARG A 9 3.77 -28.75 0.48
N LEU A 10 4.22 -27.88 1.40
CA LEU A 10 5.27 -26.91 1.12
C LEU A 10 6.63 -27.41 1.64
N PRO A 11 7.72 -27.19 0.89
CA PRO A 11 9.02 -27.73 1.24
C PRO A 11 9.62 -27.01 2.46
N GLU A 12 10.47 -27.70 3.22
CA GLU A 12 11.16 -27.13 4.40
C GLU A 12 11.88 -25.80 4.10
N ARG A 13 12.52 -25.68 2.92
CA ARG A 13 13.19 -24.42 2.49
C ARG A 13 12.25 -23.21 2.38
N PHE A 14 10.94 -23.45 2.26
CA PHE A 14 9.90 -22.42 2.31
C PHE A 14 9.67 -22.03 3.76
N TRP A 15 9.37 -23.00 4.63
CA TRP A 15 9.08 -22.78 6.06
C TRP A 15 10.26 -22.18 6.83
N ASN A 16 11.51 -22.52 6.48
CA ASN A 16 12.72 -21.90 7.03
C ASN A 16 12.83 -20.38 6.75
N LYS A 17 11.90 -19.81 5.96
CA LYS A 17 11.80 -18.38 5.66
C LYS A 17 10.48 -17.77 6.15
N VAL A 18 9.80 -18.41 7.08
CA VAL A 18 8.53 -17.96 7.62
C VAL A 18 8.64 -17.81 9.14
N ALA A 19 8.28 -16.64 9.65
CA ALA A 19 8.15 -16.37 11.08
C ALA A 19 6.68 -16.15 11.43
N VAL A 20 6.14 -16.93 12.36
CA VAL A 20 4.78 -16.76 12.86
C VAL A 20 4.75 -15.57 13.83
N GLN A 21 3.69 -14.76 13.74
CA GLN A 21 3.45 -13.61 14.61
C GLN A 21 2.22 -13.86 15.48
N GLU A 22 2.12 -13.15 16.61
CA GLU A 22 0.98 -13.23 17.54
C GLU A 22 -0.37 -12.89 16.87
N ASN A 23 -0.34 -12.00 15.88
CA ASN A 23 -1.53 -11.64 15.09
C ASN A 23 -1.93 -12.69 14.03
N GLY A 24 -1.33 -13.89 14.05
CA GLY A 24 -1.60 -14.96 13.11
C GLY A 24 -0.92 -14.82 11.74
N CYS A 25 -0.17 -13.74 11.48
CA CYS A 25 0.57 -13.61 10.24
C CYS A 25 1.72 -14.61 10.16
N TRP A 26 1.95 -15.13 8.96
CA TRP A 26 3.13 -15.92 8.61
C TRP A 26 4.05 -15.02 7.80
N LEU A 27 4.99 -14.34 8.44
CA LEU A 27 5.82 -13.33 7.78
C LEU A 27 6.98 -13.97 7.02
N TRP A 28 7.09 -13.61 5.75
CA TRP A 28 8.25 -13.95 4.93
C TRP A 28 9.50 -13.19 5.39
N THR A 29 10.50 -13.94 5.82
CA THR A 29 11.80 -13.42 6.28
C THR A 29 12.88 -13.44 5.19
N GLY A 30 12.59 -14.03 4.03
CA GLY A 30 13.50 -14.06 2.89
C GLY A 30 13.55 -12.76 2.08
N ALA A 31 14.09 -12.85 0.85
CA ALA A 31 14.20 -11.71 -0.06
C ALA A 31 12.82 -11.07 -0.34
N LYS A 32 12.79 -9.73 -0.39
CA LYS A 32 11.61 -8.91 -0.64
C LYS A 32 11.92 -7.85 -1.69
N CYS A 33 10.92 -7.41 -2.44
CA CYS A 33 11.03 -6.23 -3.30
C CYS A 33 10.82 -4.93 -2.47
N PRO A 34 11.09 -3.73 -3.04
CA PRO A 34 10.88 -2.45 -2.33
C PRO A 34 9.45 -2.23 -1.85
N LEU A 35 8.45 -2.84 -2.49
CA LEU A 35 7.05 -2.80 -2.08
C LEU A 35 6.72 -3.80 -0.94
N GLY A 36 7.70 -4.52 -0.40
CA GLY A 36 7.53 -5.45 0.72
C GLY A 36 7.14 -6.88 0.35
N TYR A 37 6.72 -7.14 -0.90
CA TYR A 37 6.37 -8.50 -1.34
C TYR A 37 7.59 -9.43 -1.35
N GLY A 38 7.41 -10.60 -0.73
CA GLY A 38 8.42 -11.66 -0.71
C GLY A 38 8.72 -12.22 -2.10
N LYS A 39 9.89 -12.83 -2.24
CA LYS A 39 10.34 -13.53 -3.44
C LYS A 39 10.85 -14.91 -3.06
N PHE A 40 10.32 -15.93 -3.72
CA PHE A 40 10.69 -17.33 -3.50
C PHE A 40 11.10 -17.99 -4.82
N ARG A 41 12.21 -18.72 -4.81
CA ARG A 41 12.69 -19.46 -5.99
C ARG A 41 12.27 -20.92 -5.86
N LEU A 42 11.46 -21.38 -6.80
CA LEU A 42 11.12 -22.79 -6.97
C LEU A 42 12.36 -23.55 -7.47
N SER A 43 12.53 -24.78 -7.00
CA SER A 43 13.64 -25.64 -7.42
C SER A 43 13.38 -26.27 -8.79
N ASN A 44 12.14 -26.73 -9.03
CA ASN A 44 11.72 -27.33 -10.28
C ASN A 44 10.22 -27.03 -10.53
N PRO A 45 9.85 -26.31 -11.60
CA PRO A 45 10.74 -25.59 -12.50
C PRO A 45 11.50 -24.48 -11.76
N ARG A 46 12.69 -24.11 -12.24
CA ARG A 46 13.45 -23.00 -11.67
C ARG A 46 12.78 -21.67 -12.02
N LYS A 47 11.88 -21.19 -11.15
CA LYS A 47 11.08 -19.97 -11.36
C LYS A 47 11.04 -19.12 -10.10
N LEU A 48 11.12 -17.80 -10.26
CA LEU A 48 10.89 -16.84 -9.18
C LEU A 48 9.38 -16.57 -9.07
N VAL A 49 8.82 -16.75 -7.88
CA VAL A 49 7.39 -16.58 -7.58
C VAL A 49 7.19 -15.73 -6.33
N PHE A 50 5.97 -15.28 -6.12
CA PHE A 50 5.55 -14.68 -4.85
C PHE A 50 5.21 -15.80 -3.85
N PRO A 51 5.76 -15.78 -2.63
CA PRO A 51 5.59 -16.86 -1.68
C PRO A 51 4.16 -16.97 -1.16
N HIS A 52 3.43 -15.85 -1.02
CA HIS A 52 2.03 -15.87 -0.59
C HIS A 52 1.11 -16.53 -1.64
N VAL A 53 1.32 -16.23 -2.93
CA VAL A 53 0.60 -16.88 -4.03
C VAL A 53 0.91 -18.38 -4.07
N HIS A 54 2.20 -18.73 -3.97
CA HIS A 54 2.61 -20.13 -3.98
C HIS A 54 2.02 -20.92 -2.80
N ALA A 55 2.05 -20.35 -1.59
CA ALA A 55 1.45 -20.97 -0.42
C ALA A 55 -0.06 -21.16 -0.58
N PHE A 56 -0.78 -20.14 -1.07
CA PHE A 56 -2.21 -20.24 -1.33
C PHE A 56 -2.52 -21.35 -2.35
N GLN A 57 -1.80 -21.38 -3.48
CA GLN A 57 -2.01 -22.38 -4.53
C GLN A 57 -1.80 -23.82 -4.06
N VAL A 58 -0.79 -24.05 -3.23
CA VAL A 58 -0.44 -25.38 -2.73
C VAL A 58 -1.35 -25.83 -1.58
N LEU A 59 -1.74 -24.91 -0.69
CA LEU A 59 -2.47 -25.25 0.54
C LEU A 59 -3.99 -25.15 0.41
N VAL A 60 -4.47 -24.23 -0.44
CA VAL A 60 -5.89 -23.95 -0.66
C VAL A 60 -6.35 -24.45 -2.01
N GLY A 61 -5.65 -24.04 -3.07
CA GLY A 61 -6.00 -24.39 -4.44
C GLY A 61 -5.74 -23.25 -5.43
N GLU A 62 -6.04 -23.52 -6.70
CA GLU A 62 -5.78 -22.57 -7.79
C GLU A 62 -6.54 -21.24 -7.61
N VAL A 63 -5.87 -20.14 -7.92
CA VAL A 63 -6.50 -18.83 -8.03
C VAL A 63 -7.11 -18.73 -9.42
N LEU A 64 -8.43 -18.59 -9.47
CA LEU A 64 -9.15 -18.53 -10.76
C LEU A 64 -8.63 -17.38 -11.64
N PRO A 65 -8.63 -17.56 -12.98
CA PRO A 65 -8.24 -16.49 -13.90
C PRO A 65 -9.03 -15.19 -13.65
N GLY A 66 -8.31 -14.06 -13.62
CA GLY A 66 -8.89 -12.74 -13.37
C GLY A 66 -9.01 -12.36 -11.89
N LEU A 67 -8.62 -13.26 -10.97
CA LEU A 67 -8.51 -12.95 -9.55
C LEU A 67 -7.07 -12.69 -9.13
N GLU A 68 -6.92 -11.80 -8.14
CA GLU A 68 -5.69 -11.42 -7.46
C GLU A 68 -5.85 -11.72 -5.96
N LEU A 69 -4.77 -12.04 -5.26
CA LEU A 69 -4.81 -12.25 -3.81
C LEU A 69 -4.57 -10.93 -3.09
N ASP A 70 -5.60 -10.43 -2.40
CA ASP A 70 -5.53 -9.25 -1.54
C ASP A 70 -5.18 -9.64 -0.10
N HIS A 71 -4.24 -8.92 0.51
CA HIS A 71 -3.86 -9.12 1.91
C HIS A 71 -4.85 -8.43 2.84
N LEU A 72 -5.72 -9.20 3.47
CA LEU A 72 -6.64 -8.71 4.50
C LEU A 72 -5.91 -8.06 5.67
N CYS A 73 -4.73 -8.59 6.01
CA CYS A 73 -3.87 -8.09 7.08
C CYS A 73 -2.99 -6.89 6.68
N ARG A 74 -3.11 -6.38 5.44
CA ARG A 74 -2.31 -5.26 4.90
C ARG A 74 -0.80 -5.41 5.06
N CYS A 75 -0.32 -6.66 5.06
CA CYS A 75 1.10 -7.00 5.21
C CYS A 75 1.59 -7.75 3.96
N PRO A 76 2.26 -7.09 3.00
CA PRO A 76 2.71 -7.70 1.74
C PRO A 76 3.64 -8.92 1.88
N SER A 77 4.31 -9.05 3.04
CA SER A 77 5.18 -10.19 3.36
C SER A 77 4.45 -11.36 4.03
N CYS A 78 3.16 -11.24 4.36
CA CYS A 78 2.39 -12.34 4.94
C CYS A 78 2.13 -13.42 3.89
N VAL A 79 2.37 -14.69 4.24
CA VAL A 79 2.16 -15.86 3.37
C VAL A 79 1.08 -16.81 3.90
N ASN A 80 0.37 -16.44 4.98
CA ASN A 80 -0.72 -17.23 5.53
C ASN A 80 -1.91 -17.19 4.56
N PRO A 81 -2.35 -18.33 4.00
CA PRO A 81 -3.50 -18.34 3.09
C PRO A 81 -4.79 -17.83 3.73
N GLY A 82 -4.95 -17.98 5.06
CA GLY A 82 -6.11 -17.45 5.79
C GLY A 82 -6.16 -15.93 5.86
N HIS A 83 -5.08 -15.23 5.49
CA HIS A 83 -5.03 -13.76 5.43
C HIS A 83 -5.12 -13.24 3.99
N LEU A 84 -5.42 -14.11 3.02
CA LEU A 84 -5.52 -13.79 1.60
C LEU A 84 -6.96 -13.97 1.11
N ASP A 85 -7.43 -13.02 0.31
CA ASP A 85 -8.76 -13.04 -0.29
C ASP A 85 -8.64 -12.95 -1.83
N PRO A 86 -9.08 -13.96 -2.59
CA PRO A 86 -9.13 -13.90 -4.05
C PRO A 86 -10.19 -12.89 -4.49
N VAL A 87 -9.76 -11.77 -5.06
CA VAL A 87 -10.61 -10.67 -5.48
C VAL A 87 -10.34 -10.26 -6.91
N THR A 88 -11.28 -9.59 -7.55
CA THR A 88 -11.01 -8.99 -8.86
C THR A 88 -10.03 -7.82 -8.72
N HIS A 89 -9.31 -7.50 -9.81
CA HIS A 89 -8.43 -6.33 -9.85
C HIS A 89 -9.14 -5.04 -9.42
N GLN A 90 -10.41 -4.86 -9.81
CA GLN A 90 -11.22 -3.69 -9.42
C GLN A 90 -11.41 -3.61 -7.91
N VAL A 91 -11.73 -4.72 -7.25
CA VAL A 91 -11.90 -4.77 -5.79
C VAL A 91 -10.56 -4.52 -5.08
N ASN A 92 -9.47 -5.11 -5.57
CA ASN A 92 -8.14 -4.87 -5.02
C ASN A 92 -7.75 -3.38 -5.08
N MET A 93 -8.00 -2.73 -6.23
CA MET A 93 -7.76 -1.30 -6.43
C MET A 93 -8.64 -0.43 -5.53
N GLN A 94 -9.92 -0.77 -5.36
CA GLN A 94 -10.83 -0.06 -4.45
C GLN A 94 -10.38 -0.18 -3.00
N ARG A 95 -9.96 -1.37 -2.56
CA ARG A 95 -9.46 -1.62 -1.21
C ARG A 95 -8.11 -0.97 -0.93
N SER A 96 -7.30 -0.81 -1.97
CA SER A 96 -5.99 -0.12 -1.91
C SER A 96 -6.09 1.39 -2.08
N ALA A 97 -7.27 1.91 -2.46
CA ALA A 97 -7.46 3.34 -2.63
C ALA A 97 -7.25 4.04 -1.27
N PRO A 98 -6.40 5.07 -1.19
CA PRO A 98 -6.24 5.83 0.03
C PRO A 98 -7.61 6.39 0.42
N ALA A 99 -7.98 6.24 1.70
CA ALA A 99 -9.20 6.82 2.24
C ALA A 99 -9.30 8.28 1.78
N THR A 100 -10.44 8.65 1.20
CA THR A 100 -10.66 10.01 0.73
C THR A 100 -10.52 10.96 1.92
N LYS A 101 -9.46 11.78 1.93
CA LYS A 101 -9.24 12.73 3.02
C LYS A 101 -10.46 13.65 3.15
N ALA A 102 -11.02 13.80 4.34
CA ALA A 102 -12.12 14.74 4.56
C ALA A 102 -11.66 16.20 4.47
N HIS A 103 -10.37 16.46 4.73
CA HIS A 103 -9.79 17.80 4.79
C HIS A 103 -8.59 17.97 3.86
N CYS A 104 -8.37 19.19 3.38
CA CYS A 104 -7.20 19.55 2.60
C CYS A 104 -5.95 19.73 3.49
N ALA A 105 -4.78 19.91 2.90
CA ALA A 105 -3.53 20.05 3.66
C ALA A 105 -3.50 21.27 4.62
N ASN A 106 -4.38 22.26 4.40
CA ASN A 106 -4.53 23.42 5.29
C ASN A 106 -5.71 23.27 6.28
N GLY A 107 -6.30 22.07 6.39
CA GLY A 107 -7.37 21.77 7.34
C GLY A 107 -8.78 22.19 6.92
N HIS A 108 -8.98 22.70 5.70
CA HIS A 108 -10.35 23.01 5.22
C HIS A 108 -11.08 21.73 4.79
N GLU A 109 -12.33 21.60 5.20
CA GLU A 109 -13.20 20.49 4.82
C GLU A 109 -13.51 20.50 3.31
N TYR A 110 -13.54 19.30 2.71
CA TYR A 110 -13.96 19.12 1.33
C TYR A 110 -15.48 18.93 1.24
N THR A 111 -16.21 20.04 1.20
CA THR A 111 -17.65 20.09 0.88
C THR A 111 -17.87 20.39 -0.62
N PRO A 112 -19.05 20.15 -1.22
CA PRO A 112 -19.34 20.54 -2.60
C PRO A 112 -19.05 22.03 -2.90
N GLU A 113 -19.28 22.90 -1.92
CA GLU A 113 -19.09 24.35 -2.01
C GLU A 113 -17.62 24.76 -1.90
N ASN A 114 -16.79 23.97 -1.21
CA ASN A 114 -15.37 24.24 -1.01
C ASN A 114 -14.45 23.37 -1.88
N THR A 115 -15.04 22.52 -2.74
CA THR A 115 -14.32 21.57 -3.57
C THR A 115 -14.51 21.89 -5.05
N TYR A 116 -13.44 21.69 -5.83
CA TYR A 116 -13.55 21.55 -7.28
C TYR A 116 -12.54 20.53 -7.78
N MET A 117 -12.86 19.90 -8.91
CA MET A 117 -12.01 18.90 -9.55
C MET A 117 -11.25 19.55 -10.72
N GLU A 118 -9.96 19.24 -10.84
CA GLU A 118 -9.12 19.57 -11.99
C GLU A 118 -8.49 18.25 -12.48
N GLY A 119 -9.09 17.65 -13.50
CA GLY A 119 -8.85 16.24 -13.84
C GLY A 119 -9.15 15.32 -12.65
N ASN A 120 -8.21 14.45 -12.30
CA ASN A 120 -8.34 13.53 -11.15
C ASN A 120 -7.90 14.13 -9.81
N LYS A 121 -7.59 15.44 -9.76
CA LYS A 121 -7.13 16.10 -8.54
C LYS A 121 -8.24 16.93 -7.94
N ARG A 122 -8.40 16.81 -6.63
CA ARG A 122 -9.35 17.60 -5.84
C ARG A 122 -8.65 18.83 -5.26
N HIS A 123 -9.20 20.00 -5.52
CA HIS A 123 -8.69 21.28 -5.05
C HIS A 123 -9.65 21.94 -4.06
N CYS A 124 -9.09 22.62 -3.07
CA CYS A 124 -9.84 23.38 -2.07
C CYS A 124 -9.99 24.85 -2.54
N ARG A 125 -11.23 25.31 -2.68
CA ARG A 125 -11.55 26.69 -3.11
C ARG A 125 -11.03 27.72 -2.12
N ALA A 126 -11.21 27.50 -0.82
CA ALA A 126 -10.66 28.37 0.22
C ALA A 126 -9.14 28.54 0.11
N CYS A 127 -8.38 27.47 -0.17
CA CYS A 127 -6.94 27.57 -0.41
C CYS A 127 -6.57 28.34 -1.67
N ARG A 128 -7.40 28.27 -2.71
CA ARG A 128 -7.18 28.99 -3.97
C ARG A 128 -7.40 30.48 -3.81
N LEU A 129 -8.39 30.89 -3.02
CA LEU A 129 -8.79 32.31 -2.88
C LEU A 129 -8.00 33.04 -1.78
N LYS A 130 -7.59 32.34 -0.72
CA LYS A 130 -6.91 32.97 0.42
C LYS A 130 -5.45 33.31 0.11
N LYS A 131 -5.09 34.59 0.19
CA LYS A 131 -3.69 35.03 0.25
C LYS A 131 -3.19 34.99 1.70
N ILE A 132 -1.98 34.48 1.90
CA ILE A 132 -1.29 34.42 3.20
C ILE A 132 0.17 34.89 3.02
N ALA A 133 0.72 35.52 4.04
CA ALA A 133 2.13 35.89 4.08
C ALA A 133 2.99 34.67 4.44
N CYS A 134 4.12 34.49 3.76
CA CYS A 134 5.13 33.53 4.16
C CYS A 134 5.75 33.99 5.48
N LEU A 135 5.76 33.14 6.50
CA LEU A 135 6.37 33.47 7.80
C LEU A 135 7.90 33.62 7.73
N ASP A 136 8.54 33.02 6.72
CA ASP A 136 9.99 32.97 6.60
C ASP A 136 10.57 34.21 5.88
N CYS A 137 9.85 34.76 4.89
CA CYS A 137 10.33 35.88 4.06
C CYS A 137 9.29 36.98 3.80
N GLY A 138 8.12 36.90 4.42
CA GLY A 138 7.04 37.89 4.28
C GLY A 138 6.29 37.89 2.94
N THR A 139 6.72 37.12 1.94
CA THR A 139 6.09 37.12 0.62
C THR A 139 4.63 36.69 0.69
N VAL A 140 3.72 37.51 0.15
CA VAL A 140 2.28 37.24 0.13
C VAL A 140 1.90 36.43 -1.11
N LEU A 141 1.34 35.25 -0.91
CA LEU A 141 0.98 34.29 -1.96
C LEU A 141 -0.37 33.66 -1.66
N TYR A 142 -1.01 33.02 -2.65
CA TYR A 142 -2.15 32.15 -2.35
C TYR A 142 -1.73 30.97 -1.47
N ALA A 143 -2.59 30.58 -0.53
CA ALA A 143 -2.35 29.47 0.39
C ALA A 143 -2.06 28.16 -0.35
N ALA A 144 -2.66 27.95 -1.52
CA ALA A 144 -2.36 26.82 -2.41
C ALA A 144 -0.89 26.78 -2.89
N GLY A 145 -0.21 27.93 -2.99
CA GLY A 145 1.19 28.04 -3.44
C GLY A 145 2.22 28.03 -2.30
N MET A 146 1.80 28.19 -1.04
CA MET A 146 2.70 28.41 0.10
C MET A 146 3.66 27.24 0.34
N ALA A 147 3.15 26.00 0.29
CA ALA A 147 3.99 24.81 0.50
C ALA A 147 5.11 24.70 -0.55
N ARG A 148 4.83 25.05 -1.81
CA ARG A 148 5.82 25.01 -2.89
C ARG A 148 6.84 26.14 -2.77
N HIS A 149 6.38 27.34 -2.41
CA HIS A 149 7.25 28.48 -2.14
C HIS A 149 8.25 28.17 -1.03
N ARG A 150 7.78 27.70 0.13
CA ARG A 150 8.65 27.28 1.24
C ARG A 150 9.63 26.21 0.83
N LYS A 151 9.17 25.15 0.15
CA LYS A 151 10.04 24.07 -0.31
C LYS A 151 11.14 24.54 -1.26
N ARG A 152 10.85 25.52 -2.12
CA ARG A 152 11.80 26.02 -3.12
C ARG A 152 12.80 27.03 -2.55
N LEU A 153 12.37 27.90 -1.64
CA LEU A 153 13.16 29.06 -1.22
C LEU A 153 13.69 28.97 0.21
N HIS A 154 13.02 28.23 1.10
CA HIS A 154 13.33 28.21 2.53
C HIS A 154 13.71 26.82 3.04
N LEU A 155 13.41 25.77 2.27
CA LEU A 155 13.83 24.41 2.56
C LEU A 155 15.19 24.13 1.91
N ALA A 156 16.20 24.93 2.26
CA ALA A 156 17.59 24.64 1.96
C ALA A 156 18.23 23.90 3.15
N ALA A 157 18.71 22.68 2.86
CA ALA A 157 19.65 21.85 3.63
C ALA A 157 19.24 21.30 5.03
N LEU A 158 18.76 20.05 5.02
CA LEU A 158 19.25 19.03 5.95
C LEU A 158 19.80 17.88 5.07
N ILE A 159 21.06 18.00 4.69
CA ILE A 159 21.91 16.85 4.32
C ILE A 159 22.92 16.73 5.46
#